data_AF-A0AAW2IKI4-F1
#
_entry.id   AF-A0AAW2IKI4-F1
#
_cell.length_a   1.000
_cell.length_b   1.000
_cell.length_c   1.000
_cell.angle_alpha   90.00
_cell.angle_beta   90.00
_cell.angle_gamma   90.00
#
_symmetry.space_group_name_H-M   'P 1'
#
loop_
_entity.id
_entity.type
_entity.pdbx_description
1 polymer ?
#
loop_
_entity_poly.entity_id
_entity_poly.type
_entity_poly.pdbx_seq_one_letter_code
_entity_poly.pdbx_strand_id
1 'polypeptide(L)'
;MTIPFLEKVSLNCNTAPSENNTAITDSNQQSPSTPGSSHDIYIYEDHPGLNLDSERVVELQAEIGEKFREAVKSAGDERLFSKPEDYIAAIEQLHGESESIEFLQSLSDDLVKNGANGETYKEGIQMWIDLDVQPT
;
A
#
# COMPACT_ATOMS: atom_id res chain seq x y z
N MET A 1 -28.42 28.01 -23.01
CA MET A 1 -27.01 28.43 -23.13
C MET A 1 -26.22 27.14 -23.38
N THR A 2 -25.76 26.96 -24.61
CA THR A 2 -25.16 25.73 -25.15
C THR A 2 -23.65 25.87 -25.13
N ILE A 3 -22.92 24.88 -24.63
CA ILE A 3 -21.45 24.83 -24.69
C ILE A 3 -21.07 23.99 -25.92
N PRO A 4 -20.24 24.50 -26.86
CA PRO A 4 -19.85 23.77 -28.06
C PRO A 4 -18.64 22.84 -27.84
N PHE A 5 -18.65 21.78 -28.65
CA PHE A 5 -17.65 20.75 -28.92
C PHE A 5 -16.45 21.29 -29.74
N LEU A 6 -15.21 20.95 -29.34
CA LEU A 6 -13.94 21.07 -30.10
C LEU A 6 -13.02 19.93 -29.60
N GLU A 7 -12.87 18.81 -30.31
CA GLU A 7 -11.97 18.54 -31.45
C GLU A 7 -10.49 18.30 -31.09
N LYS A 8 -10.14 17.01 -31.09
CA LYS A 8 -8.91 16.30 -31.50
C LYS A 8 -7.56 17.06 -31.47
N VAL A 9 -6.65 16.58 -30.63
CA VAL A 9 -5.20 16.68 -30.87
C VAL A 9 -4.74 15.44 -31.63
N SER A 10 -4.20 15.67 -32.82
CA SER A 10 -3.55 14.69 -33.69
C SER A 10 -2.05 14.66 -33.41
N LEU A 11 -1.49 13.48 -33.18
CA LEU A 11 -0.07 13.20 -33.41
C LEU A 11 0.02 11.95 -34.30
N ASN A 12 0.28 12.22 -35.57
CA ASN A 12 0.52 11.23 -36.61
C ASN A 12 2.04 11.10 -36.83
N CYS A 13 2.59 9.91 -36.63
CA CYS A 13 3.81 9.47 -37.30
C CYS A 13 3.61 8.02 -37.76
N ASN A 14 3.26 7.87 -39.04
CA ASN A 14 3.21 6.60 -39.75
C ASN A 14 4.62 6.21 -40.22
N THR A 15 5.03 4.97 -39.94
CA THR A 15 5.84 4.16 -40.87
C THR A 15 5.32 2.72 -40.79
N ALA A 16 4.86 2.18 -41.92
CA ALA A 16 4.44 0.79 -42.14
C ALA A 16 5.22 0.24 -43.36
N PRO A 17 5.07 -1.03 -43.80
CA PRO A 17 4.84 -2.32 -43.12
C PRO A 17 5.92 -3.37 -43.52
N SER A 18 5.90 -4.59 -42.97
CA SER A 18 6.02 -5.87 -43.72
C SER A 18 6.58 -7.03 -42.87
N GLU A 19 6.01 -8.21 -43.14
CA GLU A 19 6.53 -9.57 -42.96
C GLU A 19 6.45 -10.29 -41.60
N ASN A 20 5.45 -11.19 -41.56
CA ASN A 20 5.45 -12.46 -40.80
C ASN A 20 6.83 -13.13 -40.83
N ASN A 21 7.32 -13.54 -39.65
CA ASN A 21 8.08 -14.78 -39.51
C ASN A 21 7.76 -15.42 -38.17
N THR A 22 7.12 -16.58 -38.24
CA THR A 22 6.92 -17.53 -37.14
C THR A 22 8.27 -18.02 -36.65
N ALA A 23 8.58 -17.84 -35.37
CA ALA A 23 9.52 -18.69 -34.64
C ALA A 23 9.11 -18.73 -33.17
N ILE A 24 8.45 -19.82 -32.79
CA ILE A 24 8.33 -20.25 -31.41
C ILE A 24 9.76 -20.55 -30.95
N THR A 25 10.30 -19.74 -30.05
CA THR A 25 11.47 -20.10 -29.26
C THR A 25 11.05 -20.08 -27.80
N ASP A 26 10.59 -21.23 -27.35
CA ASP A 26 10.57 -21.62 -25.95
C ASP A 26 12.02 -21.50 -25.45
N SER A 27 12.24 -20.61 -24.49
CA SER A 27 13.53 -20.45 -23.82
C SER A 27 13.26 -20.19 -22.36
N ASN A 28 13.06 -21.29 -21.65
CA ASN A 28 13.48 -21.54 -20.26
C ASN A 28 13.84 -20.26 -19.50
N GLN A 29 12.84 -19.63 -18.88
CA GLN A 29 13.11 -18.83 -17.68
C GLN A 29 13.43 -19.81 -16.56
N GLN A 30 14.70 -20.19 -16.53
CA GLN A 30 15.30 -20.95 -15.45
C GLN A 30 15.29 -20.03 -14.22
N SER A 31 14.36 -20.27 -13.30
CA SER A 31 14.38 -19.68 -11.97
C SER A 31 15.75 -19.95 -11.33
N PRO A 32 16.49 -18.93 -10.87
CA PRO A 32 17.55 -19.18 -9.92
C PRO A 32 16.88 -19.46 -8.58
N SER A 33 16.74 -20.74 -8.25
CA SER A 33 16.52 -21.18 -6.87
C SER A 33 17.75 -20.80 -6.05
N THR A 34 17.68 -19.67 -5.36
CA THR A 34 18.66 -19.29 -4.33
C THR A 34 18.37 -20.10 -3.07
N PRO A 35 19.33 -20.91 -2.57
CA PRO A 35 19.14 -21.63 -1.32
C PRO A 35 19.56 -20.76 -0.13
N GLY A 36 18.58 -20.46 0.72
CA GLY A 36 18.75 -20.26 2.17
C GLY A 36 19.25 -18.89 2.64
N SER A 37 18.38 -18.16 3.36
CA SER A 37 18.58 -17.80 4.77
C SER A 37 17.53 -16.77 5.19
N SER A 38 16.88 -17.03 6.33
CA SER A 38 15.89 -16.20 7.02
C SER A 38 16.08 -14.68 6.89
N HIS A 39 15.04 -14.01 6.42
CA HIS A 39 14.36 -12.88 7.06
C HIS A 39 13.07 -12.65 6.26
N ASP A 40 11.95 -12.36 6.94
CA ASP A 40 10.67 -12.06 6.33
C ASP A 40 10.79 -10.82 5.42
N ILE A 41 11.06 -11.06 4.13
CA ILE A 41 11.00 -10.04 3.10
C ILE A 41 9.57 -10.08 2.58
N TYR A 42 8.75 -9.12 3.02
CA TYR A 42 7.50 -8.79 2.38
C TYR A 42 7.80 -8.32 0.95
N ILE A 43 7.92 -9.27 0.03
CA ILE A 43 7.92 -8.97 -1.40
C ILE A 43 6.49 -8.60 -1.77
N TYR A 44 6.20 -7.30 -1.79
CA TYR A 44 5.04 -6.81 -2.51
C TYR A 44 5.28 -7.16 -3.98
N GLU A 45 4.65 -8.22 -4.47
CA GLU A 45 4.63 -8.52 -5.90
C GLU A 45 3.97 -7.33 -6.58
N ASP A 46 4.80 -6.55 -7.28
CA ASP A 46 4.35 -5.50 -8.18
C ASP A 46 3.50 -6.18 -9.26
N HIS A 47 2.19 -5.91 -9.24
CA HIS A 47 1.23 -6.39 -10.24
C HIS A 47 0.94 -5.25 -11.22
N PRO A 48 1.83 -5.00 -12.21
CA PRO A 48 1.65 -3.90 -13.13
C PRO A 48 0.40 -4.15 -13.98
N GLY A 49 -0.68 -3.43 -13.69
CA GLY A 49 -1.89 -3.41 -14.52
C GLY A 49 -3.23 -3.60 -13.83
N LEU A 50 -3.31 -3.56 -12.49
CA LEU A 50 -4.57 -3.72 -11.75
C LEU A 50 -5.01 -2.37 -11.19
N ASN A 51 -5.83 -1.62 -11.95
CA ASN A 51 -6.59 -0.45 -11.50
C ASN A 51 -5.79 0.58 -10.65
N LEU A 52 -5.47 1.76 -11.20
CA LEU A 52 -4.72 2.82 -10.48
C LEU A 52 -5.27 3.09 -9.07
N ASP A 53 -6.57 2.97 -8.87
CA ASP A 53 -7.21 3.14 -7.56
C ASP A 53 -6.81 2.02 -6.58
N SER A 54 -6.68 0.78 -7.06
CA SER A 54 -6.26 -0.38 -6.26
C SER A 54 -4.78 -0.31 -5.88
N GLU A 55 -3.90 0.13 -6.79
CA GLU A 55 -2.48 0.34 -6.49
C GLU A 55 -2.33 1.41 -5.40
N ARG A 56 -3.07 2.53 -5.53
CA ARG A 56 -3.02 3.61 -4.54
C ARG A 56 -3.55 3.19 -3.16
N VAL A 57 -4.57 2.35 -3.11
CA VAL A 57 -5.05 1.77 -1.84
C VAL A 57 -3.92 0.99 -1.18
N VAL A 58 -3.28 0.05 -1.87
CA VAL A 58 -2.20 -0.78 -1.31
C VAL A 58 -1.02 0.07 -0.81
N GLU A 59 -0.62 1.09 -1.57
CA GLU A 59 0.41 2.04 -1.15
C GLU A 59 0.05 2.75 0.16
N LEU A 60 -1.18 3.26 0.27
CA LEU A 60 -1.64 3.97 1.45
C LEU A 60 -1.73 3.05 2.68
N GLN A 61 -2.21 1.82 2.50
CA GLN A 61 -2.28 0.83 3.58
C GLN A 61 -0.87 0.50 4.10
N ALA A 62 0.11 0.35 3.21
CA ALA A 62 1.50 0.12 3.57
C ALA A 62 2.12 1.36 4.28
N GLU A 63 1.86 2.57 3.77
CA GLU A 63 2.34 3.82 4.36
C GLU A 63 1.78 4.05 5.78
N ILE A 64 0.48 3.81 5.98
CA ILE A 64 -0.15 3.87 7.32
C ILE A 64 0.55 2.89 8.27
N GLY A 65 0.79 1.66 7.82
CA GLY A 65 1.57 0.64 8.53
C GLY A 65 2.93 1.14 9.01
N GLU A 66 3.72 1.69 8.10
CA GLU A 66 5.05 2.20 8.39
C GLU A 66 4.99 3.42 9.32
N LYS A 67 4.15 4.41 9.02
CA LYS A 67 4.06 5.66 9.78
C LYS A 67 3.48 5.48 11.18
N PHE A 68 2.55 4.55 11.36
CA PHE A 68 2.08 4.19 12.69
C PHE A 68 3.21 3.58 13.53
N ARG A 69 4.01 2.66 12.97
CA ARG A 69 5.17 2.07 13.66
C ARG A 69 6.23 3.11 13.99
N GLU A 70 6.51 4.03 13.07
CA GLU A 70 7.40 5.17 13.32
C GLU A 70 6.89 6.04 14.48
N ALA A 71 5.59 6.33 14.51
CA ALA A 71 4.97 7.10 15.58
C ALA A 71 5.06 6.40 16.94
N VAL A 72 4.79 5.09 17.01
CA VAL A 72 4.97 4.27 18.23
C VAL A 72 6.40 4.37 18.75
N LYS A 73 7.39 4.20 17.86
CA LYS A 73 8.81 4.30 18.23
C LYS A 73 9.16 5.71 18.71
N SER A 74 8.67 6.74 18.03
CA SER A 74 8.90 8.13 18.41
C SER A 74 8.26 8.48 19.76
N ALA A 75 7.15 7.84 20.13
CA ALA A 75 6.49 8.02 21.41
C ALA A 75 7.16 7.23 22.56
N GLY A 76 7.95 6.20 22.24
CA GLY A 76 8.50 5.27 23.23
C GLY A 76 7.52 4.20 23.69
N ASP A 77 6.48 3.94 22.90
CA ASP A 77 5.39 3.01 23.22
C ASP A 77 5.57 1.62 22.60
N GLU A 78 6.77 1.30 22.11
CA GLU A 78 7.13 -0.02 21.53
C GLU A 78 6.77 -1.19 22.46
N ARG A 79 6.82 -0.96 23.78
CA ARG A 79 6.44 -1.94 24.82
C ARG A 79 4.97 -2.34 24.82
N LEU A 80 4.09 -1.57 24.18
CA LEU A 80 2.68 -1.92 24.01
C LEU A 80 2.49 -3.02 22.97
N PHE A 81 3.46 -3.19 22.06
CA PHE A 81 3.38 -4.12 20.93
C PHE A 81 4.46 -5.17 21.08
N SER A 82 4.08 -6.36 21.54
CA SER A 82 5.02 -7.46 21.78
C SER A 82 5.41 -8.18 20.49
N LYS A 83 4.57 -8.10 19.46
CA LYS A 83 4.77 -8.79 18.18
C LYS A 83 4.41 -7.90 16.99
N PRO A 84 4.91 -8.19 15.78
CA PRO A 84 4.56 -7.45 14.57
C PRO A 84 3.05 -7.43 14.27
N GLU A 85 2.33 -8.50 14.61
CA GLU A 85 0.89 -8.64 14.38
C GLU A 85 0.06 -7.68 15.24
N ASP A 86 0.57 -7.27 16.40
CA ASP A 86 -0.11 -6.33 17.30
C ASP A 86 -0.30 -4.97 16.61
N TYR A 87 0.69 -4.55 15.80
CA TYR A 87 0.59 -3.32 15.00
C TYR A 87 -0.47 -3.43 13.91
N ILE A 88 -0.57 -4.60 13.29
CA ILE A 88 -1.58 -4.85 12.25
C ILE A 88 -2.97 -4.80 12.88
N ALA A 89 -3.17 -5.48 14.01
CA ALA A 89 -4.44 -5.47 14.72
C ALA A 89 -4.88 -4.05 15.13
N ALA A 90 -3.96 -3.21 15.60
CA ALA A 90 -4.27 -1.81 15.93
C ALA A 90 -4.70 -1.00 14.70
N ILE A 91 -4.06 -1.22 13.55
CA ILE A 91 -4.39 -0.54 12.30
C ILE A 91 -5.68 -1.06 11.69
N GLU A 92 -5.98 -2.36 11.81
CA GLU A 92 -7.25 -2.95 11.39
C GLU A 92 -8.43 -2.34 12.16
N GLN A 93 -8.27 -2.03 13.45
CA GLN A 93 -9.33 -1.32 14.19
C GLN A 93 -9.55 0.11 13.73
N LEU A 94 -8.55 0.74 13.11
CA LEU A 94 -8.67 2.04 12.46
C LEU A 94 -9.29 1.94 11.06
N HIS A 95 -9.68 0.75 10.62
CA HIS A 95 -10.04 0.46 9.24
C HIS A 95 -8.92 0.82 8.25
N GLY A 96 -7.67 0.62 8.66
CA GLY A 96 -6.51 0.82 7.79
C GLY A 96 -6.49 -0.11 6.59
N GLU A 97 -7.34 -1.14 6.54
CA GLU A 97 -7.60 -2.05 5.41
C GLU A 97 -8.70 -1.58 4.45
N SER A 98 -9.27 -0.39 4.67
CA SER A 98 -10.34 0.18 3.84
C SER A 98 -9.94 0.29 2.36
N GLU A 99 -10.92 0.24 1.46
CA GLU A 99 -10.72 0.50 0.01
C GLU A 99 -10.98 1.97 -0.36
N SER A 100 -11.37 2.81 0.60
CA SER A 100 -11.63 4.24 0.36
C SER A 100 -10.34 5.05 0.38
N ILE A 101 -9.87 5.46 -0.81
CA ILE A 101 -8.66 6.28 -0.96
C ILE A 101 -8.73 7.56 -0.13
N GLU A 102 -9.86 8.28 -0.15
CA GLU A 102 -10.01 9.53 0.61
C GLU A 102 -9.87 9.31 2.12
N PHE A 103 -10.44 8.22 2.63
CA PHE A 103 -10.32 7.85 4.04
C PHE A 103 -8.89 7.46 4.40
N LEU A 104 -8.27 6.54 3.64
CA LEU A 104 -6.89 6.11 3.88
C LEU A 104 -5.90 7.27 3.78
N GLN A 105 -6.09 8.17 2.80
CA GLN A 105 -5.27 9.37 2.67
C GLN A 105 -5.39 10.26 3.91
N SER A 106 -6.59 10.41 4.48
CA SER A 106 -6.77 11.20 5.71
C SER A 106 -6.02 10.60 6.91
N LEU A 107 -5.98 9.27 7.03
CA LEU A 107 -5.23 8.57 8.07
C LEU A 107 -3.72 8.76 7.87
N SER A 108 -3.24 8.54 6.64
CA SER A 108 -1.83 8.72 6.29
C SER A 108 -1.37 10.16 6.51
N ASP A 109 -2.14 11.15 6.05
CA ASP A 109 -1.82 12.57 6.19
C ASP A 109 -1.66 12.98 7.67
N ASP A 110 -2.55 12.51 8.55
CA ASP A 110 -2.44 12.79 9.99
C ASP A 110 -1.19 12.14 10.60
N LEU A 111 -0.89 10.88 10.26
CA LEU A 111 0.30 10.18 10.76
C LEU A 111 1.60 10.83 10.26
N VAL A 112 1.68 11.19 8.97
CA VAL A 112 2.84 11.86 8.39
C VAL A 112 3.05 13.25 8.99
N LYS A 113 1.97 14.01 9.19
CA LYS A 113 2.05 15.39 9.66
C LYS A 113 2.25 15.50 11.16
N ASN A 114 1.54 14.69 11.93
CA ASN A 114 1.42 14.84 13.38
C ASN A 114 2.07 13.70 14.17
N GLY A 115 2.32 12.54 13.53
CA GLY A 115 2.91 11.36 14.17
C GLY A 115 2.16 10.98 15.45
N ALA A 116 2.91 10.80 16.54
CA ALA A 116 2.35 10.45 17.85
C ALA A 116 1.40 11.50 18.46
N ASN A 117 1.39 12.73 17.95
CA ASN A 117 0.47 13.77 18.40
C ASN A 117 -0.85 13.77 17.62
N GLY A 118 -0.92 13.02 16.51
CA GLY A 118 -2.08 12.90 15.65
C GLY A 118 -3.26 12.19 16.31
N GLU A 119 -4.45 12.41 15.76
CA GLU A 119 -5.67 11.73 16.20
C GLU A 119 -5.64 10.26 15.81
N THR A 120 -5.22 9.95 14.57
CA THR A 120 -5.09 8.59 14.05
C THR A 120 -4.21 7.73 14.95
N TYR A 121 -3.07 8.26 15.38
CA TYR A 121 -2.18 7.53 16.30
C TYR A 121 -2.84 7.26 17.65
N LYS A 122 -3.42 8.29 18.27
CA LYS A 122 -4.03 8.18 19.61
C LYS A 122 -5.21 7.21 19.61
N GLU A 123 -6.03 7.26 18.56
CA GLU A 123 -7.14 6.33 18.38
C GLU A 123 -6.62 4.90 18.20
N GLY A 124 -5.59 4.68 17.38
CA GLY A 124 -5.02 3.34 17.19
C GLY A 124 -4.44 2.73 18.46
N ILE A 125 -3.77 3.54 19.28
CA ILE A 125 -3.29 3.12 20.61
C ILE A 125 -4.45 2.79 21.54
N GLN A 126 -5.49 3.62 21.57
CA GLN A 126 -6.66 3.38 22.41
C GLN A 126 -7.39 2.11 22.00
N MET A 127 -7.61 1.89 20.70
CA MET A 127 -8.24 0.68 20.17
C MET A 127 -7.42 -0.57 20.51
N TRP A 128 -6.10 -0.51 20.41
CA TRP A 128 -5.21 -1.60 20.81
C TRP A 128 -5.33 -1.94 22.30
N ILE A 129 -5.31 -0.92 23.16
CA ILE A 129 -5.48 -1.10 24.61
C ILE A 129 -6.85 -1.74 24.90
N ASP A 130 -7.91 -1.29 24.23
CA ASP A 130 -9.26 -1.82 24.44
C ASP A 130 -9.40 -3.26 23.95
N LEU A 131 -8.63 -3.68 22.93
CA LEU A 131 -8.54 -5.08 22.49
C LEU A 131 -7.81 -5.96 23.52
N ASP A 132 -6.69 -5.51 24.07
CA ASP A 132 -5.90 -6.27 25.06
C ASP A 132 -6.67 -6.48 26.39
N VAL A 133 -7.64 -5.62 26.68
CA VAL A 133 -8.46 -5.68 27.90
C VAL A 133 -9.64 -6.66 27.79
N GLN A 134 -9.96 -7.21 26.61
CA GLN A 134 -11.05 -8.18 26.47
C GLN A 134 -10.64 -9.57 27.01
N PRO A 135 -11.27 -10.08 28.10
CA PRO A 135 -10.99 -11.42 28.58
C PRO A 135 -11.51 -12.47 27.58
N THR A 136 -10.62 -13.35 27.13
CA THR A 136 -10.96 -14.58 26.38
C THR A 136 -11.85 -15.51 27.19
#